data_AF-A0A849TMK6-F1
#
_entry.id   AF-A0A849TMK6-F1
#
_cell.length_a   1.000
_cell.length_b   1.000
_cell.length_c   1.000
_cell.angle_alpha   90.00
_cell.angle_beta   90.00
_cell.angle_gamma   90.00
#
_symmetry.space_group_name_H-M   'P 1'
#
loop_
_entity.id
_entity.type
_entity.pdbx_description
1 polymer ?
#
loop_
_entity_poly.entity_id
_entity_poly.type
_entity_poly.pdbx_seq_one_letter_code
_entity_poly.pdbx_strand_id
1 'polypeptide(L)'
;MAHLQLFRCQPQNRDCPNDPGGAISPKQRITCFECGSTSGGFLMRIVPFAAALVGLTVLGTPALAQQKACANPNGLGVSRTVEIDTKGGPGFGLEHYKVHDFLQPKEVVLTFDDGPQKIHTENVLKALGEHCTKATFFSIGKMALGYPDIIRHVASEGHTVGTHTWSHQNLKKMTEAGAVDEIERGISAVKRAVGGPISPFFRFPQLADSGETLKHLQGRNIAMFSTDIDSFDFKIRTAEGTVKSVIDRLEKKGKGIVLMHDIQPHTGKAVPALLAALKAKGYQIVHLKAKGELASLPEFDTAIEASVKGLPSAGGERPTSSVVRTIDENAPKTRLGGEPDVKRDATVVPAIIAPKGVSSAGPNTENIGDGSGRKWFWQGK
;
A
#
# COMPACT_ATOMS: atom_id res chain seq x y z
N MET A 1 41.67 32.90 23.64
CA MET A 1 42.52 31.75 24.04
C MET A 1 41.97 30.52 23.31
N ALA A 2 42.20 30.29 22.00
CA ALA A 2 43.44 29.90 21.30
C ALA A 2 44.13 28.73 22.05
N HIS A 3 44.23 27.50 21.54
CA HIS A 3 44.62 27.10 20.18
C HIS A 3 44.01 25.75 19.73
N LEU A 4 43.56 25.75 18.48
CA LEU A 4 43.39 24.58 17.62
C LEU A 4 44.79 24.09 17.21
N GLN A 5 45.16 22.83 17.46
CA GLN A 5 46.40 22.24 16.94
C GLN A 5 46.09 21.10 15.96
N LEU A 6 46.38 21.41 14.70
CA LEU A 6 46.46 20.51 13.56
C LEU A 6 47.70 19.61 13.72
N PHE A 7 47.52 18.29 13.74
CA PHE A 7 48.63 17.35 13.61
C PHE A 7 48.85 16.98 12.14
N ARG A 8 50.00 17.43 11.62
CA ARG A 8 50.63 17.00 10.36
C ARG A 8 51.05 15.53 10.48
N CYS A 9 50.76 14.72 9.46
CA CYS A 9 51.42 13.43 9.28
C CYS A 9 52.84 13.63 8.69
N GLN A 10 53.85 13.05 9.34
CA GLN A 10 55.16 12.74 8.76
C GLN A 10 55.20 11.23 8.46
N PRO A 11 55.81 10.78 7.33
CA PRO A 11 55.99 9.37 7.05
C PRO A 11 57.42 8.93 7.36
N GLN A 12 57.61 8.01 8.30
CA GLN A 12 58.85 7.23 8.39
C GLN A 12 58.58 5.77 8.81
N ASN A 13 59.30 4.89 8.12
CA ASN A 13 59.55 3.47 8.35
C ASN A 13 58.48 2.43 8.01
N ARG A 14 58.77 1.77 6.88
CA ARG A 14 58.43 0.41 6.51
C ARG A 14 59.16 -0.55 7.47
N ASP A 15 58.44 -1.56 7.95
CA ASP A 15 58.91 -2.94 8.16
C ASP A 15 57.73 -3.78 8.64
N CYS A 16 57.21 -4.68 7.79
CA CYS A 16 56.31 -5.75 8.21
C CYS A 16 57.07 -7.07 8.15
N PRO A 17 57.30 -7.76 9.29
CA PRO A 17 57.70 -9.16 9.27
C PRO A 17 56.46 -10.06 9.15
N ASN A 18 56.61 -11.13 8.35
CA ASN A 18 55.69 -12.26 8.30
C ASN A 18 55.72 -13.03 9.64
N ASP A 19 54.56 -13.43 10.17
CA ASP A 19 54.46 -14.49 11.18
C ASP A 19 53.20 -15.35 10.95
N PRO A 20 53.27 -16.69 11.03
CA PRO A 20 52.15 -17.59 10.83
C PRO A 20 51.54 -18.06 12.16
N GLY A 21 50.21 -18.03 12.26
CA GLY A 21 49.46 -18.82 13.25
C GLY A 21 49.24 -18.15 14.61
N GLY A 22 47.97 -17.92 14.95
CA GLY A 22 47.58 -17.55 16.31
C GLY A 22 46.31 -16.70 16.34
N ALA A 23 45.27 -17.22 16.99
CA ALA A 23 43.96 -16.59 17.13
C ALA A 23 44.03 -15.28 17.92
N ILE A 24 43.50 -14.18 17.36
CA ILE A 24 43.25 -12.92 18.09
C ILE A 24 41.88 -12.35 17.69
N SER A 25 41.13 -11.90 18.70
CA SER A 25 39.71 -11.49 18.73
C SER A 25 39.32 -10.31 17.82
N PRO A 26 38.03 -10.17 17.45
CA PRO A 26 37.58 -9.11 16.55
C PRO A 26 37.31 -7.80 17.31
N LYS A 27 38.32 -6.95 17.45
CA LYS A 27 38.11 -5.50 17.49
C LYS A 27 39.13 -4.85 16.56
N GLN A 28 38.61 -3.99 15.68
CA GLN A 28 39.32 -3.14 14.72
C GLN A 28 39.73 -3.82 13.40
N ARG A 29 38.91 -3.62 12.34
CA ARG A 29 39.35 -3.67 10.94
C ARG A 29 39.37 -2.23 10.42
N ILE A 30 40.54 -1.76 10.00
CA ILE A 30 40.69 -0.57 9.15
C ILE A 30 41.30 -1.04 7.83
N THR A 31 40.68 -0.61 6.74
CA THR A 31 41.01 -0.84 5.33
C THR A 31 42.23 -0.03 4.88
N CYS A 32 43.15 -0.65 4.14
CA CYS A 32 44.16 0.06 3.35
C CYS A 32 43.67 0.24 1.90
N PHE A 33 43.73 1.48 1.40
CA PHE A 33 43.53 1.84 -0.01
C PHE A 33 44.89 2.31 -0.57
N GLU A 34 45.31 1.76 -1.71
CA GLU A 34 46.54 2.15 -2.43
C GLU A 34 46.39 3.51 -3.13
N CYS A 35 47.47 4.29 -3.15
CA CYS A 35 47.65 5.45 -4.01
C CYS A 35 49.03 5.33 -4.68
N GLY A 36 49.05 5.08 -5.99
CA GLY A 36 50.25 5.07 -6.81
C GLY A 36 50.42 6.41 -7.53
N SER A 37 51.59 7.02 -7.35
CA SER A 37 52.12 8.13 -8.14
C SER A 37 53.47 7.72 -8.69
N THR A 38 53.74 7.97 -9.97
CA THR A 38 55.09 8.36 -10.41
C THR A 38 55.03 9.29 -11.62
N SER A 39 55.83 10.33 -11.49
CA SER A 39 56.17 11.42 -12.38
C SER A 39 57.27 11.02 -13.37
N GLY A 40 57.35 11.72 -14.50
CA GLY A 40 58.52 11.71 -15.38
C GLY A 40 58.34 12.72 -16.51
N GLY A 41 59.17 13.76 -16.55
CA GLY A 41 59.05 14.87 -17.48
C GLY A 41 60.03 14.83 -18.67
N PHE A 42 59.84 15.85 -19.51
CA PHE A 42 60.79 16.56 -20.39
C PHE A 42 60.69 16.35 -21.92
N LEU A 43 60.77 17.50 -22.61
CA LEU A 43 61.03 17.81 -24.03
C LEU A 43 59.88 17.87 -25.06
N MET A 44 59.38 19.12 -25.18
CA MET A 44 59.12 19.90 -26.40
C MET A 44 59.27 19.18 -27.76
N ARG A 45 58.13 18.95 -28.43
CA ARG A 45 58.02 18.95 -29.90
C ARG A 45 56.70 19.58 -30.31
N ILE A 46 56.79 20.63 -31.11
CA ILE A 46 55.71 21.36 -31.76
C ILE A 46 55.24 20.52 -32.96
N VAL A 47 53.95 20.15 -33.02
CA VAL A 47 53.22 19.84 -34.26
C VAL A 47 51.78 20.36 -34.09
N PRO A 48 51.21 21.09 -35.07
CA PRO A 48 49.95 21.81 -34.89
C PRO A 48 48.74 21.06 -35.47
N PHE A 49 47.56 21.59 -35.15
CA PHE A 49 46.24 21.34 -35.77
C PHE A 49 45.52 20.02 -35.48
N ALA A 50 44.55 20.09 -34.57
CA ALA A 50 43.27 19.39 -34.72
C ALA A 50 42.16 20.29 -34.16
N ALA A 51 41.22 20.67 -35.02
CA ALA A 51 40.04 21.46 -34.69
C ALA A 51 39.13 20.66 -33.74
N ALA A 52 38.89 21.17 -32.52
CA ALA A 52 37.90 20.63 -31.62
C ALA A 52 36.54 21.27 -31.92
N LEU A 53 35.66 20.48 -32.53
CA LEU A 53 34.22 20.73 -32.59
C LEU A 53 33.68 20.86 -31.15
N VAL A 54 33.16 22.04 -30.81
CA VAL A 54 32.35 22.26 -29.60
C VAL A 54 31.02 21.55 -29.83
N GLY A 55 30.95 20.27 -29.45
CA GLY A 55 29.70 19.54 -29.34
C GLY A 55 28.93 20.09 -28.14
N LEU A 56 27.90 20.88 -28.41
CA LEU A 56 26.94 21.35 -27.42
C LEU A 56 26.12 20.13 -26.94
N THR A 57 26.57 19.46 -25.90
CA THR A 57 25.80 18.41 -25.23
C THR A 57 24.64 19.06 -24.49
N VAL A 58 23.47 19.05 -25.11
CA VAL A 58 22.21 19.31 -24.41
C VAL A 58 22.01 18.15 -23.44
N LEU A 59 22.42 18.35 -22.19
CA LEU A 59 22.05 17.49 -21.07
C LEU A 59 20.54 17.60 -20.92
N GLY A 60 19.81 16.65 -21.51
CA GLY A 60 18.39 16.48 -21.25
C GLY A 60 18.19 16.29 -19.75
N THR A 61 17.53 17.24 -19.12
CA THR A 61 17.07 17.06 -17.74
C THR A 61 16.11 15.87 -17.72
N PRO A 62 16.27 14.92 -16.79
CA PRO A 62 15.26 13.88 -16.65
C PRO A 62 13.96 14.58 -16.32
N ALA A 63 12.93 14.37 -17.14
CA ALA A 63 11.59 14.85 -16.87
C ALA A 63 11.15 14.23 -15.53
N LEU A 64 11.21 15.03 -14.47
CA LEU A 64 10.53 14.72 -13.22
C LEU A 64 9.07 14.47 -13.59
N ALA A 65 8.61 13.23 -13.40
CA ALA A 65 7.22 12.87 -13.61
C ALA A 65 6.35 13.85 -12.82
N GLN A 66 5.70 14.77 -13.52
CA GLN A 66 4.87 15.79 -12.93
C GLN A 66 3.76 15.06 -12.17
N GLN A 67 3.75 15.15 -10.84
CA GLN A 67 2.64 14.63 -10.05
C GLN A 67 1.36 15.25 -10.59
N LYS A 68 0.43 14.40 -11.02
CA LYS A 68 -0.87 14.84 -11.53
C LYS A 68 -1.46 15.79 -10.50
N ALA A 69 -1.67 17.05 -10.90
CA ALA A 69 -2.19 18.07 -10.00
C ALA A 69 -3.50 17.58 -9.39
N CYS A 70 -3.63 17.73 -8.08
CA CYS A 70 -4.83 17.29 -7.38
C CYS A 70 -6.06 17.96 -7.99
N ALA A 71 -7.05 17.17 -8.39
CA ALA A 71 -8.28 17.70 -8.98
C ALA A 71 -9.07 18.58 -7.98
N ASN A 72 -8.86 18.37 -6.68
CA ASN A 72 -9.41 19.19 -5.62
C ASN A 72 -8.39 20.26 -5.18
N PRO A 73 -8.61 21.57 -5.45
CA PRO A 73 -7.71 22.62 -4.97
C PRO A 73 -7.67 22.70 -3.43
N ASN A 74 -8.70 22.18 -2.77
CA ASN A 74 -8.78 22.06 -1.32
C ASN A 74 -8.26 20.71 -0.79
N GLY A 75 -7.70 19.85 -1.64
CA GLY A 75 -7.06 18.60 -1.22
C GLY A 75 -5.91 18.84 -0.25
N LEU A 76 -5.65 17.87 0.63
CA LEU A 76 -4.53 17.92 1.56
C LEU A 76 -3.20 17.57 0.87
N GLY A 77 -3.26 16.70 -0.15
CA GLY A 77 -2.10 16.26 -0.89
C GLY A 77 -1.19 15.32 -0.08
N VAL A 78 -0.05 14.99 -0.68
CA VAL A 78 1.10 14.38 0.00
C VAL A 78 2.20 15.43 0.03
N SER A 79 2.73 15.79 1.21
CA SER A 79 3.78 16.81 1.32
C SER A 79 5.14 16.27 0.87
N ARG A 80 5.43 15.01 1.24
CA ARG A 80 6.60 14.27 0.78
C ARG A 80 6.37 12.77 0.84
N THR A 81 7.12 12.05 0.04
CA THR A 81 7.24 10.59 0.15
C THR A 81 8.55 10.23 0.82
N VAL A 82 8.50 9.35 1.82
CA VAL A 82 9.67 8.79 2.48
C VAL A 82 9.89 7.38 1.96
N GLU A 83 11.07 7.15 1.39
CA GLU A 83 11.53 5.82 1.06
C GLU A 83 12.16 5.16 2.29
N ILE A 84 11.75 3.93 2.60
CA ILE A 84 12.22 3.13 3.71
C ILE A 84 13.06 1.97 3.18
N ASP A 85 14.34 1.92 3.59
CA ASP A 85 15.18 0.74 3.42
C ASP A 85 14.83 -0.26 4.52
N THR A 86 14.23 -1.41 4.15
CA THR A 86 13.74 -2.40 5.11
C THR A 86 14.79 -3.43 5.51
N LYS A 87 16.03 -3.29 5.04
CA LYS A 87 17.12 -4.20 5.37
C LYS A 87 17.31 -4.33 6.89
N GLY A 88 17.35 -5.57 7.38
CA GLY A 88 17.48 -5.88 8.80
C GLY A 88 16.21 -5.66 9.62
N GLY A 89 15.06 -5.38 8.97
CA GLY A 89 13.76 -5.18 9.62
C GLY A 89 13.74 -4.06 10.66
N PRO A 90 13.92 -2.79 10.25
CA PRO A 90 13.82 -1.68 11.19
C PRO A 90 12.39 -1.52 11.74
N GLY A 91 12.29 -1.10 13.00
CA GLY A 91 11.03 -0.82 13.66
C GLY A 91 10.70 0.68 13.68
N PHE A 92 9.46 1.04 13.34
CA PHE A 92 8.94 2.41 13.31
C PHE A 92 7.76 2.61 14.27
N GLY A 93 7.57 3.83 14.76
CA GLY A 93 6.58 4.17 15.77
C GLY A 93 7.16 4.11 17.19
N LEU A 94 6.96 5.20 17.93
CA LEU A 94 7.60 5.48 19.20
C LEU A 94 6.91 4.80 20.39
N GLU A 95 5.77 4.13 20.19
CA GLU A 95 5.16 3.32 21.25
C GLU A 95 6.03 2.10 21.59
N HIS A 96 6.59 1.41 20.58
CA HIS A 96 7.37 0.18 20.77
C HIS A 96 8.86 0.34 20.42
N TYR A 97 9.18 0.85 19.23
CA TYR A 97 10.55 0.70 18.71
C TYR A 97 11.46 1.88 19.02
N LYS A 98 10.96 3.12 19.06
CA LYS A 98 11.72 4.33 19.50
C LYS A 98 13.09 4.56 18.85
N VAL A 99 13.42 3.87 17.74
CA VAL A 99 14.74 3.95 17.10
C VAL A 99 14.76 5.04 16.02
N HIS A 100 13.68 5.19 15.27
CA HIS A 100 13.64 6.02 14.06
C HIS A 100 12.57 7.10 14.16
N ASP A 101 12.94 8.30 14.63
CA ASP A 101 12.10 9.50 14.57
C ASP A 101 12.42 10.33 13.32
N PHE A 102 11.74 10.01 12.21
CA PHE A 102 11.99 10.62 10.89
C PHE A 102 10.95 11.67 10.50
N LEU A 103 9.89 11.82 11.30
CA LEU A 103 8.82 12.78 11.04
C LEU A 103 9.21 14.15 11.61
N GLN A 104 8.89 15.21 10.87
CA GLN A 104 9.04 16.59 11.31
C GLN A 104 7.79 17.03 12.09
N PRO A 105 7.85 18.13 12.86
CA PRO A 105 6.65 18.70 13.48
C PRO A 105 5.53 18.87 12.45
N LYS A 106 4.29 18.55 12.84
CA LYS A 106 3.09 18.56 12.01
C LYS A 106 3.06 17.53 10.87
N GLU A 107 4.00 16.61 10.78
CA GLU A 107 3.91 15.50 9.83
C GLU A 107 3.14 14.30 10.37
N VAL A 108 2.32 13.72 9.51
CA VAL A 108 1.43 12.61 9.83
C VAL A 108 1.55 11.53 8.76
N VAL A 109 1.69 10.28 9.20
CA VAL A 109 1.50 9.10 8.34
C VAL A 109 0.14 8.50 8.69
N LEU A 110 -0.74 8.35 7.69
CA LEU A 110 -2.01 7.67 7.87
C LEU A 110 -1.83 6.17 7.63
N THR A 111 -2.26 5.36 8.59
CA THR A 111 -2.23 3.90 8.47
C THR A 111 -3.59 3.30 8.80
N PHE A 112 -3.96 2.24 8.07
CA PHE A 112 -5.21 1.51 8.24
C PHE A 112 -4.94 0.01 8.35
N ASP A 113 -5.48 -0.61 9.40
CA ASP A 113 -5.33 -2.04 9.67
C ASP A 113 -6.62 -2.83 9.37
N ASP A 114 -6.44 -4.14 9.22
CA ASP A 114 -7.45 -5.20 9.12
C ASP A 114 -8.13 -5.37 7.76
N GLY A 115 -8.23 -4.32 6.97
CA GLY A 115 -8.95 -4.36 5.70
C GLY A 115 -8.35 -5.30 4.64
N PRO A 116 -9.00 -5.37 3.46
CA PRO A 116 -10.13 -4.53 3.02
C PRO A 116 -11.52 -5.03 3.49
N GLN A 117 -12.49 -4.12 3.52
CA GLN A 117 -13.93 -4.39 3.65
C GLN A 117 -14.71 -3.54 2.64
N LYS A 118 -15.76 -4.13 2.03
CA LYS A 118 -16.49 -3.53 0.91
C LYS A 118 -16.89 -2.07 1.06
N ILE A 119 -17.71 -1.75 2.05
CA ILE A 119 -18.28 -0.41 2.22
C ILE A 119 -17.26 0.54 2.86
N HIS A 120 -16.50 0.07 3.84
CA HIS A 120 -15.72 0.96 4.69
C HIS A 120 -14.38 1.34 4.05
N THR A 121 -13.65 0.38 3.47
CA THR A 121 -12.42 0.67 2.73
C THR A 121 -12.69 1.52 1.49
N GLU A 122 -13.78 1.27 0.74
CA GLU A 122 -14.17 2.11 -0.40
C GLU A 122 -14.42 3.57 0.01
N ASN A 123 -15.06 3.80 1.16
CA ASN A 123 -15.25 5.16 1.68
C ASN A 123 -13.93 5.84 2.08
N VAL A 124 -13.01 5.08 2.69
CA VAL A 124 -11.66 5.57 3.00
C VAL A 124 -10.93 5.96 1.72
N LEU A 125 -10.91 5.09 0.70
CA LEU A 125 -10.27 5.35 -0.59
C LEU A 125 -10.85 6.58 -1.29
N LYS A 126 -12.19 6.68 -1.35
CA LYS A 126 -12.87 7.86 -1.91
C LYS A 126 -12.40 9.14 -1.23
N ALA A 127 -12.33 9.16 0.11
CA ALA A 127 -11.89 10.33 0.85
C ALA A 127 -10.40 10.66 0.61
N LEU A 128 -9.53 9.64 0.58
CA LEU A 128 -8.10 9.83 0.27
C LEU A 128 -7.90 10.38 -1.15
N GLY A 129 -8.67 9.87 -2.12
CA GLY A 129 -8.67 10.34 -3.51
C GLY A 129 -9.17 11.79 -3.64
N GLU A 130 -10.26 12.15 -2.98
CA GLU A 130 -10.80 13.53 -2.96
C GLU A 130 -9.83 14.53 -2.33
N HIS A 131 -9.00 14.08 -1.39
CA HIS A 131 -7.93 14.90 -0.81
C HIS A 131 -6.57 14.72 -1.49
N CYS A 132 -6.49 13.92 -2.55
CA CYS A 132 -5.28 13.56 -3.30
C CYS A 132 -4.11 13.16 -2.41
N THR A 133 -4.41 12.45 -1.33
CA THR A 133 -3.42 12.00 -0.37
C THR A 133 -3.21 10.49 -0.46
N LYS A 134 -2.28 9.96 0.34
CA LYS A 134 -1.94 8.54 0.36
C LYS A 134 -1.81 8.04 1.80
N ALA A 135 -2.10 6.76 1.99
CA ALA A 135 -1.98 6.06 3.26
C ALA A 135 -1.25 4.73 3.07
N THR A 136 -0.93 4.09 4.20
CA THR A 136 -0.42 2.71 4.25
C THR A 136 -1.51 1.80 4.81
N PHE A 137 -1.80 0.71 4.11
CA PHE A 137 -2.79 -0.30 4.51
C PHE A 137 -2.06 -1.57 4.94
N PHE A 138 -2.27 -2.01 6.18
CA PHE A 138 -1.78 -3.28 6.70
C PHE A 138 -2.93 -4.29 6.63
N SER A 139 -2.97 -5.06 5.54
CA SER A 139 -4.10 -5.93 5.25
C SER A 139 -3.95 -7.33 5.84
N ILE A 140 -5.05 -7.88 6.33
CA ILE A 140 -5.15 -9.28 6.74
C ILE A 140 -5.29 -10.15 5.49
N GLY A 141 -4.52 -11.24 5.40
CA GLY A 141 -4.53 -12.13 4.23
C GLY A 141 -5.91 -12.70 3.88
N LYS A 142 -6.68 -13.17 4.86
CA LYS A 142 -8.06 -13.63 4.64
C LYS A 142 -8.98 -12.54 4.08
N MET A 143 -8.84 -11.32 4.56
CA MET A 143 -9.66 -10.19 4.12
C MET A 143 -9.31 -9.78 2.69
N ALA A 144 -8.01 -9.76 2.36
CA ALA A 144 -7.52 -9.47 1.02
C ALA A 144 -8.04 -10.48 -0.02
N LEU A 145 -8.01 -11.78 0.30
CA LEU A 145 -8.59 -12.81 -0.57
C LEU A 145 -10.12 -12.75 -0.66
N GLY A 146 -10.80 -12.25 0.38
CA GLY A 146 -12.24 -12.06 0.40
C GLY A 146 -12.71 -10.88 -0.46
N TYR A 147 -11.90 -9.83 -0.58
CA TYR A 147 -12.21 -8.63 -1.38
C TYR A 147 -11.03 -8.21 -2.27
N PRO A 148 -10.62 -9.06 -3.23
CA PRO A 148 -9.40 -8.85 -3.98
C PRO A 148 -9.50 -7.64 -4.92
N ASP A 149 -10.69 -7.29 -5.41
CA ASP A 149 -10.94 -6.06 -6.18
C ASP A 149 -10.57 -4.79 -5.40
N ILE A 150 -10.84 -4.79 -4.10
CA ILE A 150 -10.66 -3.59 -3.27
C ILE A 150 -9.19 -3.41 -2.94
N ILE A 151 -8.48 -4.47 -2.56
CA ILE A 151 -7.04 -4.35 -2.30
C ILE A 151 -6.26 -4.03 -3.59
N ARG A 152 -6.73 -4.51 -4.75
CA ARG A 152 -6.23 -4.04 -6.06
C ARG A 152 -6.50 -2.57 -6.26
N HIS A 153 -7.69 -2.09 -5.92
CA HIS A 153 -8.03 -0.68 -6.00
C HIS A 153 -7.09 0.16 -5.12
N VAL A 154 -6.88 -0.24 -3.85
CA VAL A 154 -5.90 0.38 -2.94
C VAL A 154 -4.52 0.50 -3.60
N ALA A 155 -3.99 -0.60 -4.14
CA ALA A 155 -2.68 -0.61 -4.79
C ALA A 155 -2.65 0.25 -6.07
N SER A 156 -3.70 0.19 -6.90
CA SER A 156 -3.81 0.94 -8.16
C SER A 156 -3.89 2.45 -7.96
N GLU A 157 -4.45 2.90 -6.83
CA GLU A 157 -4.43 4.31 -6.44
C GLU A 157 -3.06 4.74 -5.90
N GLY A 158 -2.07 3.84 -5.83
CA GLY A 158 -0.71 4.15 -5.39
C GLY A 158 -0.56 4.27 -3.87
N HIS A 159 -1.48 3.70 -3.10
CA HIS A 159 -1.30 3.51 -1.67
C HIS A 159 -0.29 2.40 -1.40
N THR A 160 0.28 2.41 -0.20
CA THR A 160 1.23 1.40 0.23
C THR A 160 0.49 0.25 0.85
N VAL A 161 0.71 -0.98 0.36
CA VAL A 161 0.11 -2.19 0.91
C VAL A 161 1.19 -2.99 1.63
N GLY A 162 1.06 -3.09 2.94
CA GLY A 162 1.77 -4.01 3.81
C GLY A 162 0.84 -5.11 4.34
N THR A 163 1.34 -5.93 5.27
CA THR A 163 0.62 -7.11 5.75
C THR A 163 0.36 -7.08 7.26
N HIS A 164 -0.71 -7.75 7.68
CA HIS A 164 -1.19 -7.79 9.05
C HIS A 164 -1.60 -9.20 9.48
N THR A 165 -0.73 -10.18 9.21
CA THR A 165 -0.96 -11.64 9.38
C THR A 165 -2.04 -12.21 8.46
N TRP A 166 -2.23 -13.52 8.55
CA TRP A 166 -3.22 -14.27 7.80
C TRP A 166 -4.63 -14.09 8.36
N SER A 167 -4.78 -14.15 9.68
CA SER A 167 -6.09 -14.19 10.34
C SER A 167 -6.22 -13.36 11.62
N HIS A 168 -5.29 -12.44 11.84
CA HIS A 168 -5.27 -11.50 12.97
C HIS A 168 -5.14 -12.22 14.32
N GLN A 169 -4.29 -13.26 14.37
CA GLN A 169 -3.94 -13.91 15.62
C GLN A 169 -2.95 -13.07 16.43
N ASN A 170 -3.07 -13.12 17.76
CA ASN A 170 -2.06 -12.54 18.64
C ASN A 170 -0.81 -13.44 18.63
N LEU A 171 0.21 -13.04 17.86
CA LEU A 171 1.40 -13.85 17.62
C LEU A 171 2.21 -14.13 18.88
N LYS A 172 2.17 -13.23 19.87
CA LYS A 172 2.83 -13.42 21.17
C LYS A 172 2.27 -14.60 21.98
N LYS A 173 1.04 -15.03 21.67
CA LYS A 173 0.38 -16.19 22.32
C LYS A 173 0.52 -17.48 21.53
N MET A 174 1.23 -17.47 20.40
CA MET A 174 1.40 -18.63 19.52
C MET A 174 2.77 -19.29 19.74
N THR A 175 2.90 -20.51 19.26
CA THR A 175 4.21 -21.12 19.04
C THR A 175 4.95 -20.36 17.93
N GLU A 176 6.28 -20.41 17.92
CA GLU A 176 7.10 -19.78 16.88
C GLU A 176 6.65 -20.20 15.47
N ALA A 177 6.53 -21.51 15.24
CA ALA A 177 6.07 -22.04 13.95
C ALA A 177 4.67 -21.55 13.56
N GLY A 178 3.74 -21.46 14.52
CA GLY A 178 2.40 -20.93 14.26
C GLY A 178 2.41 -19.43 13.95
N ALA A 179 3.27 -18.66 14.61
CA ALA A 179 3.41 -17.23 14.33
C ALA A 179 4.04 -16.97 12.96
N VAL A 180 5.06 -17.74 12.57
CA VAL A 180 5.68 -17.67 11.24
C VAL A 180 4.67 -18.06 10.15
N ASP A 181 3.87 -19.11 10.37
CA ASP A 181 2.81 -19.51 9.44
C ASP A 181 1.77 -18.40 9.25
N GLU A 182 1.31 -17.76 10.32
CA GLU A 182 0.39 -16.60 10.23
C GLU A 182 1.00 -15.41 9.46
N ILE A 183 2.29 -15.13 9.64
CA ILE A 183 2.99 -14.05 8.92
C ILE A 183 3.08 -14.38 7.42
N GLU A 184 3.64 -15.53 7.06
CA GLU A 184 3.98 -15.85 5.67
C GLU A 184 2.75 -16.21 4.83
N ARG A 185 1.71 -16.83 5.43
CA ARG A 185 0.40 -16.97 4.77
C ARG A 185 -0.24 -15.61 4.51
N GLY A 186 -0.15 -14.68 5.47
CA GLY A 186 -0.65 -13.32 5.31
C GLY A 186 0.02 -12.62 4.12
N ILE A 187 1.36 -12.66 4.06
CA ILE A 187 2.15 -12.10 2.96
C ILE A 187 1.72 -12.68 1.61
N SER A 188 1.68 -14.01 1.50
CA SER A 188 1.37 -14.70 0.24
C SER A 188 -0.06 -14.41 -0.22
N ALA A 189 -1.01 -14.39 0.71
CA ALA A 189 -2.41 -14.09 0.43
C ALA A 189 -2.64 -12.64 -0.04
N VAL A 190 -2.04 -11.66 0.62
CA VAL A 190 -2.15 -10.25 0.22
C VAL A 190 -1.50 -10.03 -1.14
N LYS A 191 -0.28 -10.55 -1.35
CA LYS A 191 0.41 -10.47 -2.64
C LYS A 191 -0.44 -11.07 -3.78
N ARG A 192 -1.01 -12.25 -3.54
CA ARG A 192 -1.91 -12.91 -4.48
C ARG A 192 -3.16 -12.09 -4.77
N ALA A 193 -3.80 -11.51 -3.75
CA ALA A 193 -5.01 -10.70 -3.95
C ALA A 193 -4.73 -9.41 -4.73
N VAL A 194 -3.61 -8.73 -4.43
CA VAL A 194 -3.12 -7.55 -5.14
C VAL A 194 -2.76 -7.88 -6.59
N GLY A 195 -2.27 -9.09 -6.87
CA GLY A 195 -1.85 -9.50 -8.21
C GLY A 195 -0.53 -8.85 -8.65
N GLY A 196 0.29 -8.40 -7.70
CA GLY A 196 1.51 -7.66 -7.94
C GLY A 196 2.38 -7.56 -6.69
N PRO A 197 3.49 -6.79 -6.75
CA PRO A 197 4.38 -6.62 -5.60
C PRO A 197 3.68 -5.85 -4.48
N ILE A 198 4.04 -6.20 -3.24
CA ILE A 198 3.60 -5.53 -2.02
C ILE A 198 4.82 -5.03 -1.25
N SER A 199 4.61 -4.05 -0.37
CA SER A 199 5.71 -3.47 0.41
C SER A 199 6.15 -4.44 1.52
N PRO A 200 7.47 -4.56 1.80
CA PRO A 200 8.01 -5.29 2.95
C PRO A 200 7.75 -4.57 4.27
N PHE A 201 6.48 -4.22 4.52
CA PHE A 201 5.99 -3.56 5.72
C PHE A 201 5.01 -4.49 6.43
N PHE A 202 5.18 -4.64 7.73
CA PHE A 202 4.35 -5.48 8.56
C PHE A 202 3.94 -4.75 9.83
N ARG A 203 2.72 -4.99 10.30
CA ARG A 203 2.27 -4.57 11.63
C ARG A 203 1.80 -5.79 12.40
N PHE A 204 2.15 -5.89 13.67
CA PHE A 204 1.69 -6.97 14.55
C PHE A 204 0.24 -6.72 14.99
N PRO A 205 -0.67 -7.71 14.88
CA PRO A 205 -1.99 -7.64 15.50
C PRO A 205 -1.89 -7.30 16.97
N GLN A 206 -2.73 -6.37 17.44
CA GLN A 206 -2.73 -5.86 18.81
C GLN A 206 -1.38 -5.26 19.25
N LEU A 207 -0.52 -4.90 18.29
CA LEU A 207 0.87 -4.49 18.50
C LEU A 207 1.67 -5.48 19.36
N ALA A 208 1.32 -6.76 19.30
CA ALA A 208 1.87 -7.79 20.17
C ALA A 208 2.97 -8.61 19.47
N ASP A 209 4.21 -8.16 19.61
CA ASP A 209 5.40 -8.86 19.12
C ASP A 209 6.04 -9.82 20.15
N SER A 210 7.02 -10.59 19.69
CA SER A 210 7.88 -11.47 20.49
C SER A 210 9.30 -11.50 19.92
N GLY A 211 10.30 -11.89 20.72
CA GLY A 211 11.69 -11.98 20.23
C GLY A 211 11.85 -12.82 18.96
N GLU A 212 11.16 -13.97 18.88
CA GLU A 212 11.24 -14.85 17.71
C GLU A 212 10.57 -14.24 16.47
N THR A 213 9.41 -13.60 16.64
CA THR A 213 8.72 -12.96 15.50
C THR A 213 9.46 -11.73 15.00
N LEU A 214 10.07 -10.94 15.88
CA LEU A 214 10.97 -9.85 15.51
C LEU A 214 12.15 -10.41 14.70
N LYS A 215 12.81 -11.44 15.21
CA LYS A 215 13.96 -12.08 14.53
C LYS A 215 13.59 -12.63 13.15
N HIS A 216 12.41 -13.25 13.02
CA HIS A 216 11.89 -13.70 11.73
C HIS A 216 11.75 -12.55 10.73
N LEU A 217 11.05 -11.47 11.10
CA LEU A 217 10.86 -10.31 10.21
C LEU A 217 12.16 -9.59 9.87
N GLN A 218 13.10 -9.50 10.83
CA GLN A 218 14.45 -8.97 10.60
C GLN A 218 15.22 -9.79 9.57
N GLY A 219 15.19 -11.13 9.69
CA GLY A 219 15.81 -12.05 8.73
C GLY A 219 15.19 -11.97 7.34
N ARG A 220 13.90 -11.61 7.27
CA ARG A 220 13.15 -11.40 6.02
C ARG A 220 13.31 -9.98 5.45
N ASN A 221 14.04 -9.08 6.11
CA ASN A 221 14.17 -7.66 5.76
C ASN A 221 12.81 -6.96 5.64
N ILE A 222 11.91 -7.24 6.59
CA ILE A 222 10.57 -6.65 6.66
C ILE A 222 10.54 -5.61 7.78
N ALA A 223 10.21 -4.36 7.43
CA ALA A 223 10.06 -3.29 8.40
C ALA A 223 8.80 -3.48 9.24
N MET A 224 8.91 -3.19 10.54
CA MET A 224 7.85 -3.39 11.52
C MET A 224 7.27 -2.05 11.95
N PHE A 225 5.94 -1.92 11.95
CA PHE A 225 5.27 -0.67 12.24
C PHE A 225 4.42 -0.77 13.50
N SER A 226 4.79 0.02 14.51
CA SER A 226 3.94 0.40 15.62
C SER A 226 3.13 1.66 15.25
N THR A 227 2.71 2.43 16.25
CA THR A 227 2.00 3.70 16.13
C THR A 227 2.60 4.76 17.07
N ASP A 228 2.25 6.02 16.82
CA ASP A 228 2.46 7.15 17.74
C ASP A 228 1.13 7.71 18.25
N ILE A 229 0.06 7.51 17.45
CA ILE A 229 -1.28 8.02 17.65
C ILE A 229 -2.28 6.88 17.41
N ASP A 230 -2.68 6.19 18.49
CA ASP A 230 -3.82 5.27 18.43
C ASP A 230 -5.14 6.07 18.44
N SER A 231 -5.93 5.92 17.38
CA SER A 231 -7.25 6.56 17.25
C SER A 231 -8.28 6.01 18.24
N PHE A 232 -8.13 4.75 18.70
CA PHE A 232 -9.16 3.99 19.41
C PHE A 232 -10.50 3.89 18.68
N ASP A 233 -10.50 4.00 17.36
CA ASP A 233 -11.69 3.96 16.50
C ASP A 233 -12.51 2.67 16.66
N PHE A 234 -11.88 1.54 17.00
CA PHE A 234 -12.56 0.29 17.33
C PHE A 234 -13.44 0.35 18.59
N LYS A 235 -13.16 1.29 19.52
CA LYS A 235 -13.98 1.55 20.71
C LYS A 235 -14.99 2.68 20.49
N ILE A 236 -14.64 3.66 19.66
CA ILE A 236 -15.43 4.86 19.44
C ILE A 236 -16.56 4.57 18.45
N ARG A 237 -17.78 4.99 18.78
CA ARG A 237 -19.00 4.67 18.02
C ARG A 237 -19.54 5.84 17.19
N THR A 238 -18.72 6.87 16.95
CA THR A 238 -19.09 8.03 16.13
C THR A 238 -17.92 8.48 15.26
N ALA A 239 -18.23 9.09 14.11
CA ALA A 239 -17.21 9.63 13.20
C ALA A 239 -16.50 10.83 13.85
N GLU A 240 -17.28 11.72 14.46
CA GLU A 240 -16.82 12.92 15.15
C GLU A 240 -15.91 12.58 16.33
N GLY A 241 -16.27 11.53 17.10
CA GLY A 241 -15.44 11.04 18.18
C GLY A 241 -14.09 10.52 17.69
N THR A 242 -14.06 9.84 16.54
CA THR A 242 -12.84 9.32 15.93
C THR A 242 -11.94 10.47 15.48
N VAL A 243 -12.49 11.47 14.78
CA VAL A 243 -11.77 12.70 14.40
C VAL A 243 -11.19 13.38 15.63
N LYS A 244 -12.01 13.63 16.66
CA LYS A 244 -11.58 14.28 17.90
C LYS A 244 -10.45 13.51 18.57
N SER A 245 -10.57 12.18 18.65
CA SER A 245 -9.58 11.31 19.29
C SER A 245 -8.20 11.42 18.63
N VAL A 246 -8.15 11.41 17.29
CA VAL A 246 -6.92 11.55 16.52
C VAL A 246 -6.33 12.95 16.66
N ILE A 247 -7.15 13.98 16.47
CA ILE A 247 -6.71 15.39 16.51
C ILE A 247 -6.19 15.78 17.90
N ASP A 248 -6.90 15.46 18.98
CA ASP A 248 -6.46 15.77 20.34
C ASP A 248 -5.11 15.14 20.67
N ARG A 249 -4.85 13.92 20.16
CA ARG A 249 -3.57 13.22 20.37
C ARG A 249 -2.46 13.82 19.53
N LEU A 250 -2.75 14.17 18.27
CA LEU A 250 -1.81 14.86 17.40
C LEU A 250 -1.44 16.24 17.92
N GLU A 251 -2.35 16.97 18.56
CA GLU A 251 -2.04 18.27 19.16
C GLU A 251 -1.11 18.13 20.37
N LYS A 252 -1.25 17.04 21.14
CA LYS A 252 -0.35 16.73 22.26
C LYS A 252 1.02 16.24 21.81
N LYS A 253 1.08 15.43 20.74
CA LYS A 253 2.32 14.80 20.24
C LYS A 253 3.04 15.63 19.18
N GLY A 254 2.33 16.50 18.48
CA GLY A 254 2.83 17.36 17.41
C GLY A 254 2.97 16.69 16.03
N LYS A 255 3.17 15.36 15.97
CA LYS A 255 3.40 14.57 14.76
C LYS A 255 3.12 13.08 15.04
N GLY A 256 3.13 12.22 14.02
CA GLY A 256 3.21 10.77 14.25
C GLY A 256 2.60 9.88 13.18
N ILE A 257 2.81 8.58 13.35
CA ILE A 257 2.11 7.50 12.64
C ILE A 257 0.76 7.27 13.33
N VAL A 258 -0.33 7.45 12.58
CA VAL A 258 -1.71 7.31 13.06
C VAL A 258 -2.24 5.92 12.74
N LEU A 259 -2.70 5.20 13.76
CA LEU A 259 -3.37 3.90 13.66
C LEU A 259 -4.89 4.08 13.62
N MET A 260 -5.50 3.58 12.56
CA MET A 260 -6.94 3.43 12.36
C MET A 260 -7.22 2.06 11.72
N HIS A 261 -8.49 1.70 11.60
CA HIS A 261 -8.92 0.43 11.02
C HIS A 261 -9.97 0.73 9.93
N ASP A 262 -9.66 0.41 8.67
CA ASP A 262 -10.55 0.68 7.54
C ASP A 262 -11.76 -0.26 7.46
N ILE A 263 -11.81 -1.27 8.34
CA ILE A 263 -12.99 -2.11 8.55
C ILE A 263 -14.05 -1.44 9.45
N GLN A 264 -13.71 -0.35 10.14
CA GLN A 264 -14.64 0.27 11.10
C GLN A 264 -15.59 1.23 10.38
N PRO A 265 -16.92 1.11 10.60
CA PRO A 265 -17.91 1.92 9.90
C PRO A 265 -17.78 3.42 10.21
N HIS A 266 -17.37 3.74 11.44
CA HIS A 266 -17.20 5.13 11.87
C HIS A 266 -15.91 5.72 11.34
N THR A 267 -14.85 4.93 11.15
CA THR A 267 -13.60 5.36 10.52
C THR A 267 -13.85 5.74 9.07
N GLY A 268 -14.53 4.89 8.28
CA GLY A 268 -14.87 5.22 6.89
C GLY A 268 -15.67 6.54 6.75
N LYS A 269 -16.51 6.87 7.74
CA LYS A 269 -17.25 8.14 7.80
C LYS A 269 -16.41 9.31 8.34
N ALA A 270 -15.41 9.04 9.17
CA ALA A 270 -14.57 10.04 9.83
C ALA A 270 -13.48 10.59 8.91
N VAL A 271 -12.93 9.77 8.01
CA VAL A 271 -11.75 10.15 7.19
C VAL A 271 -11.92 11.47 6.44
N PRO A 272 -13.06 11.78 5.77
CA PRO A 272 -13.24 13.09 5.12
C PRO A 272 -13.06 14.27 6.09
N ALA A 273 -13.73 14.23 7.24
CA ALA A 273 -13.66 15.28 8.25
C ALA A 273 -12.28 15.32 8.93
N LEU A 274 -11.63 14.17 9.13
CA LEU A 274 -10.27 14.08 9.65
C LEU A 274 -9.27 14.77 8.73
N LEU A 275 -9.32 14.50 7.42
CA LEU A 275 -8.42 15.10 6.43
C LEU A 275 -8.62 16.62 6.35
N ALA A 276 -9.87 17.09 6.41
CA ALA A 276 -10.17 18.52 6.50
C ALA A 276 -9.60 19.15 7.79
N ALA A 277 -9.75 18.48 8.94
CA ALA A 277 -9.23 18.97 10.22
C ALA A 277 -7.70 18.99 10.26
N LEU A 278 -7.03 17.97 9.70
CA LEU A 278 -5.57 17.94 9.55
C LEU A 278 -5.09 19.13 8.74
N LYS A 279 -5.73 19.38 7.58
CA LYS A 279 -5.42 20.54 6.73
C LYS A 279 -5.59 21.86 7.49
N ALA A 280 -6.74 22.06 8.13
CA ALA A 280 -7.05 23.28 8.86
C ALA A 280 -6.07 23.54 10.01
N LYS A 281 -5.49 22.49 10.60
CA LYS A 281 -4.51 22.57 11.69
C LYS A 281 -3.04 22.54 11.22
N GLY A 282 -2.82 22.64 9.90
CA GLY A 282 -1.49 22.72 9.29
C GLY A 282 -0.70 21.42 9.33
N TYR A 283 -1.35 20.26 9.52
CA TYR A 283 -0.68 18.97 9.39
C TYR A 283 -0.42 18.62 7.93
N GLN A 284 0.65 17.88 7.69
CA GLN A 284 1.11 17.47 6.38
C GLN A 284 1.19 15.95 6.29
N ILE A 285 0.70 15.37 5.18
CA ILE A 285 0.73 13.92 5.00
C ILE A 285 2.06 13.47 4.40
N VAL A 286 2.73 12.58 5.13
CA VAL A 286 3.91 11.85 4.66
C VAL A 286 3.46 10.47 4.17
N HIS A 287 3.75 10.18 2.91
CA HIS A 287 3.51 8.86 2.33
C HIS A 287 4.77 7.99 2.47
N LEU A 288 4.62 6.73 2.85
CA LEU A 288 5.75 5.81 3.00
C LEU A 288 5.81 4.87 1.81
N LYS A 289 6.99 4.69 1.22
CA LYS A 289 7.26 3.63 0.23
C LYS A 289 8.46 2.82 0.68
N ALA A 290 8.46 1.53 0.40
CA ALA A 290 9.66 0.73 0.56
C ALA A 290 10.61 0.97 -0.62
N LYS A 291 11.92 0.88 -0.37
CA LYS A 291 12.97 0.91 -1.40
C LYS A 291 12.94 -0.33 -2.30
N GLY A 292 12.43 -1.45 -1.77
CA GLY A 292 12.33 -2.72 -2.47
C GLY A 292 10.96 -3.37 -2.28
N GLU A 293 10.77 -4.49 -2.95
CA GLU A 293 9.53 -5.27 -2.93
C GLU A 293 9.68 -6.50 -2.02
N LEU A 294 8.57 -6.98 -1.47
CA LEU A 294 8.56 -8.20 -0.66
C LEU A 294 8.39 -9.45 -1.53
N ALA A 295 9.39 -10.33 -1.50
CA ALA A 295 9.26 -11.67 -2.05
C ALA A 295 8.54 -12.59 -1.06
N SER A 296 7.38 -13.12 -1.45
CA SER A 296 6.73 -14.25 -0.78
C SER A 296 7.58 -15.52 -0.88
N LEU A 297 7.30 -16.47 0.01
CA LEU A 297 7.94 -17.79 0.02
C LEU A 297 7.11 -18.79 -0.82
N PRO A 298 7.72 -19.55 -1.75
CA PRO A 298 6.99 -20.40 -2.70
C PRO A 298 6.07 -21.45 -2.05
N GLU A 299 6.46 -21.99 -0.90
CA GLU A 299 5.67 -22.98 -0.17
C GLU A 299 4.36 -22.39 0.37
N PHE A 300 4.37 -21.12 0.78
CA PHE A 300 3.18 -20.41 1.24
C PHE A 300 2.33 -19.93 0.06
N ASP A 301 2.94 -19.52 -1.05
CA ASP A 301 2.22 -19.24 -2.30
C ASP A 301 1.44 -20.47 -2.76
N THR A 302 2.09 -21.64 -2.77
CA THR A 302 1.47 -22.92 -3.12
C THR A 302 0.32 -23.27 -2.18
N ALA A 303 0.51 -23.08 -0.88
CA ALA A 303 -0.53 -23.33 0.12
C ALA A 303 -1.74 -22.39 -0.04
N ILE A 304 -1.51 -21.12 -0.36
CA ILE A 304 -2.59 -20.16 -0.64
C ILE A 304 -3.34 -20.55 -1.91
N GLU A 305 -2.65 -20.83 -3.02
CA GLU A 305 -3.31 -21.26 -4.27
C GLU A 305 -4.18 -22.52 -4.06
N ALA A 306 -3.67 -23.49 -3.31
CA ALA A 306 -4.44 -24.69 -2.96
C ALA A 306 -5.71 -24.35 -2.15
N SER A 307 -5.63 -23.37 -1.25
CA SER A 307 -6.76 -22.92 -0.43
C SER A 307 -7.81 -22.11 -1.18
N VAL A 308 -7.44 -21.47 -2.29
CA VAL A 308 -8.32 -20.63 -3.13
C VAL A 308 -8.75 -21.31 -4.42
N LYS A 309 -8.50 -22.61 -4.59
CA LYS A 309 -8.83 -23.37 -5.80
C LYS A 309 -10.29 -23.16 -6.20
N GLY A 310 -10.50 -22.54 -7.36
CA GLY A 310 -11.83 -22.21 -7.90
C GLY A 310 -12.25 -20.73 -7.76
N LEU A 311 -11.49 -19.93 -7.00
CA LEU A 311 -11.62 -18.47 -7.03
C LEU A 311 -10.89 -17.89 -8.25
N PRO A 312 -11.38 -16.80 -8.86
CA PRO A 312 -10.69 -16.14 -9.95
C PRO A 312 -9.25 -15.74 -9.55
N SER A 313 -8.32 -15.89 -10.49
CA SER A 313 -7.00 -15.26 -10.35
C SER A 313 -7.14 -13.75 -10.36
N ALA A 314 -6.20 -13.03 -9.74
CA ALA A 314 -6.23 -11.58 -9.73
C ALA A 314 -6.29 -11.03 -11.17
N GLY A 315 -7.31 -10.21 -11.47
CA GLY A 315 -7.55 -9.65 -12.80
C GLY A 315 -8.16 -10.61 -13.83
N GLY A 316 -8.53 -11.84 -13.44
CA GLY A 316 -9.14 -12.84 -14.31
C GLY A 316 -10.68 -12.79 -14.37
N GLU A 317 -11.32 -11.93 -13.58
CA GLU A 317 -12.78 -11.75 -13.64
C GLU A 317 -13.17 -11.06 -14.96
N ARG A 318 -14.08 -11.69 -15.71
CA ARG A 318 -14.72 -11.02 -16.86
C ARG A 318 -15.61 -9.89 -16.34
N PRO A 319 -15.49 -8.65 -16.84
CA PRO A 319 -16.35 -7.56 -16.39
C PRO A 319 -17.82 -7.90 -16.64
N THR A 320 -18.73 -7.56 -15.71
CA THR A 320 -20.16 -7.91 -15.84
C THR A 320 -20.75 -7.47 -17.17
N SER A 321 -20.31 -6.34 -17.73
CA SER A 321 -20.71 -5.85 -19.05
C SER A 321 -20.35 -6.77 -20.23
N SER A 322 -19.33 -7.62 -20.08
CA SER A 322 -18.96 -8.64 -21.07
C SER A 322 -19.80 -9.92 -20.98
N VAL A 323 -20.53 -10.10 -19.88
CA VAL A 323 -21.37 -11.29 -19.61
C VAL A 323 -22.86 -10.94 -19.69
N VAL A 324 -23.20 -9.73 -19.24
CA VAL A 324 -24.55 -9.20 -19.14
C VAL A 324 -24.56 -7.86 -19.87
N ARG A 325 -25.30 -7.81 -20.97
CA ARG A 325 -25.61 -6.58 -21.70
C ARG A 325 -27.09 -6.27 -21.56
N THR A 326 -27.43 -5.00 -21.35
CA THR A 326 -28.81 -4.54 -21.49
C THR A 326 -29.18 -4.61 -22.97
N ILE A 327 -30.20 -5.39 -23.30
CA ILE A 327 -30.81 -5.38 -24.63
C ILE A 327 -31.91 -4.33 -24.58
N ASP A 328 -31.79 -3.27 -25.38
CA ASP A 328 -32.88 -2.34 -25.59
C ASP A 328 -33.82 -2.92 -26.66
N GLU A 329 -34.98 -3.42 -26.23
CA GLU A 329 -36.00 -3.98 -27.13
C GLU A 329 -36.65 -2.90 -28.02
N ASN A 330 -36.47 -1.62 -27.70
CA ASN A 330 -36.97 -0.48 -28.47
C ASN A 330 -35.88 0.18 -29.33
N ALA A 331 -34.65 -0.32 -29.32
CA ALA A 331 -33.61 0.19 -30.22
C ALA A 331 -34.02 -0.07 -31.69
N PRO A 332 -33.95 0.96 -32.56
CA PRO A 332 -34.31 0.79 -33.97
C PRO A 332 -33.45 -0.31 -34.58
N LYS A 333 -34.10 -1.35 -35.12
CA LYS A 333 -33.43 -2.44 -35.82
C LYS A 333 -32.66 -1.85 -37.01
N THR A 334 -31.36 -1.66 -36.87
CA THR A 334 -30.47 -1.40 -38.00
C THR A 334 -30.56 -2.60 -38.93
N ARG A 335 -31.23 -2.42 -40.07
CA ARG A 335 -31.23 -3.37 -41.17
C ARG A 335 -29.80 -3.50 -41.68
N LEU A 336 -29.12 -4.58 -41.29
CA LEU A 336 -27.98 -5.07 -42.05
C LEU A 336 -28.51 -5.76 -43.31
N GLY A 337 -28.07 -5.26 -44.47
CA GLY A 337 -27.91 -6.00 -45.73
C GLY A 337 -29.15 -6.67 -46.31
N GLY A 338 -29.59 -6.20 -47.48
CA GLY A 338 -30.80 -6.68 -48.14
C GLY A 338 -30.73 -8.10 -48.71
N GLU A 339 -31.91 -8.68 -48.86
CA GLU A 339 -32.21 -9.76 -49.81
C GLU A 339 -33.66 -9.55 -50.31
N PRO A 340 -34.00 -9.90 -51.56
CA PRO A 340 -35.06 -9.26 -52.30
C PRO A 340 -36.46 -9.83 -52.03
N ASP A 341 -37.45 -8.97 -52.26
CA ASP A 341 -38.88 -9.20 -52.20
C ASP A 341 -39.33 -10.52 -52.84
N VAL A 342 -39.90 -11.41 -52.02
CA VAL A 342 -40.80 -12.47 -52.49
C VAL A 342 -42.22 -12.02 -52.19
N LYS A 343 -42.91 -11.56 -53.22
CA LYS A 343 -44.36 -11.35 -53.22
C LYS A 343 -45.06 -12.61 -52.74
N ARG A 344 -45.93 -12.50 -51.73
CA ARG A 344 -47.00 -13.47 -51.50
C ARG A 344 -48.33 -12.77 -51.32
N ASP A 345 -49.29 -13.43 -51.95
CA ASP A 345 -50.60 -12.99 -52.36
C ASP A 345 -51.54 -12.63 -51.20
N ALA A 346 -52.49 -11.75 -51.52
CA ALA A 346 -53.56 -11.36 -50.64
C ALA A 346 -54.65 -12.44 -50.55
N THR A 347 -55.12 -12.77 -49.34
CA THR A 347 -56.43 -13.41 -49.15
C THR A 347 -57.03 -13.07 -47.76
N VAL A 348 -57.84 -12.00 -47.73
CA VAL A 348 -59.24 -11.92 -47.24
C VAL A 348 -59.61 -12.51 -45.84
N VAL A 349 -59.74 -11.60 -44.84
CA VAL A 349 -60.70 -11.40 -43.68
C VAL A 349 -61.08 -12.55 -42.69
N PRO A 350 -61.73 -12.30 -41.51
CA PRO A 350 -62.17 -11.05 -40.86
C PRO A 350 -61.88 -10.88 -39.34
N ALA A 351 -62.20 -9.68 -38.86
CA ALA A 351 -62.11 -9.16 -37.50
C ALA A 351 -63.03 -9.86 -36.46
N ILE A 352 -62.54 -9.96 -35.22
CA ILE A 352 -63.36 -10.23 -34.02
C ILE A 352 -62.92 -9.33 -32.85
N ILE A 353 -63.76 -8.32 -32.58
CA ILE A 353 -64.31 -7.86 -31.29
C ILE A 353 -63.38 -7.80 -30.06
N ALA A 354 -63.14 -6.57 -29.58
CA ALA A 354 -62.69 -6.27 -28.22
C ALA A 354 -63.85 -6.31 -27.21
N PRO A 355 -63.57 -6.58 -25.91
CA PRO A 355 -64.33 -5.96 -24.84
C PRO A 355 -63.49 -5.10 -23.89
N LYS A 356 -64.22 -4.17 -23.30
CA LYS A 356 -63.84 -3.03 -22.48
C LYS A 356 -63.32 -3.44 -21.10
N GLY A 357 -62.66 -2.49 -20.46
CA GLY A 357 -61.98 -2.65 -19.19
C GLY A 357 -62.88 -2.84 -17.98
N VAL A 358 -62.23 -3.13 -16.86
CA VAL A 358 -62.75 -2.97 -15.50
C VAL A 358 -61.62 -2.44 -14.64
N SER A 359 -61.90 -1.35 -13.92
CA SER A 359 -61.05 -0.76 -12.90
C SER A 359 -61.19 -1.49 -11.57
N SER A 360 -60.16 -1.42 -10.72
CA SER A 360 -60.20 -0.92 -9.34
C SER A 360 -59.32 -1.72 -8.35
N ALA A 361 -58.77 -0.94 -7.42
CA ALA A 361 -58.38 -1.28 -6.05
C ALA A 361 -57.10 -2.12 -5.80
N GLY A 362 -56.14 -1.50 -5.09
CA GLY A 362 -55.28 -2.21 -4.12
C GLY A 362 -56.07 -2.55 -2.83
N PRO A 363 -55.46 -3.05 -1.74
CA PRO A 363 -54.03 -3.00 -1.39
C PRO A 363 -53.45 -4.33 -0.84
N ASN A 364 -52.21 -4.22 -0.35
CA ASN A 364 -51.54 -5.03 0.69
C ASN A 364 -50.62 -6.21 0.30
N THR A 365 -49.35 -6.00 0.67
CA THR A 365 -48.42 -6.89 1.37
C THR A 365 -48.27 -8.33 0.91
N GLU A 366 -47.06 -8.70 0.46
CA GLU A 366 -46.42 -9.91 0.96
C GLU A 366 -44.90 -9.88 0.78
N ASN A 367 -44.24 -10.43 1.80
CA ASN A 367 -42.81 -10.64 1.94
C ASN A 367 -42.31 -11.64 0.90
N ILE A 368 -41.16 -11.35 0.27
CA ILE A 368 -40.25 -12.40 -0.19
C ILE A 368 -38.87 -12.03 0.35
N GLY A 369 -38.50 -12.71 1.43
CA GLY A 369 -37.12 -12.82 1.85
C GLY A 369 -36.43 -13.91 1.03
N ASP A 370 -35.25 -13.62 0.50
CA ASP A 370 -34.29 -14.64 0.14
C ASP A 370 -33.05 -14.52 1.05
N GLY A 371 -32.88 -15.54 1.87
CA GLY A 371 -31.72 -15.70 2.73
C GLY A 371 -30.55 -16.27 1.94
N SER A 372 -29.40 -15.60 1.99
CA SER A 372 -28.09 -16.27 2.01
C SER A 372 -26.98 -15.32 2.51
N GLY A 373 -27.26 -14.59 3.59
CA GLY A 373 -26.23 -13.86 4.32
C GLY A 373 -25.40 -14.82 5.19
N ARG A 374 -24.25 -15.28 4.69
CA ARG A 374 -23.21 -15.91 5.52
C ARG A 374 -22.66 -14.86 6.50
N LYS A 375 -23.23 -14.85 7.72
CA LYS A 375 -22.75 -14.07 8.85
C LYS A 375 -21.45 -14.67 9.37
N TRP A 376 -20.32 -14.06 9.05
CA TRP A 376 -19.08 -14.27 9.79
C TRP A 376 -19.16 -13.44 11.08
N PHE A 377 -19.53 -14.10 12.18
CA PHE A 377 -19.44 -13.51 13.52
C PHE A 377 -17.97 -13.49 13.96
N TRP A 378 -17.42 -12.30 14.20
CA TRP A 378 -16.15 -12.12 14.91
C TRP A 378 -16.48 -11.57 16.31
N GLN A 379 -16.30 -12.40 17.34
CA GLN A 379 -16.35 -11.95 18.73
C GLN A 379 -14.93 -11.64 19.18
N GLY A 380 -14.64 -10.36 19.39
CA GLY A 380 -13.46 -9.92 20.11
C GLY A 380 -13.63 -10.19 21.61
N LYS A 381 -12.64 -10.85 22.20
CA LYS A 381 -12.31 -10.74 23.62
C LYS A 381 -10.92 -10.15 23.74
#